data_AF-A0A350UX40-F1
#
_entry.id   AF-A0A350UX40-F1
#
_cell.length_a   1.000
_cell.length_b   1.000
_cell.length_c   1.000
_cell.angle_alpha   90.00
_cell.angle_beta   90.00
_cell.angle_gamma   90.00
#
_symmetry.space_group_name_H-M   'P 1'
#
loop_
_entity.id
_entity.type
_entity.pdbx_description
1 polymer ?
#
loop_
_entity_poly.entity_id
_entity_poly.type
_entity_poly.pdbx_seq_one_letter_code
_entity_poly.pdbx_strand_id
1 'polypeptide(L)'
;MTGHIVTISCLGYMAFFLHIQLGQVTRIVDTINPVSMTTEQINLLKGRVTKSVGQWQSEMLGLAIVGSIISIIGGIYTINMVVRPLNRLVDFADREGRTEPLPEFKSNNEIKQLATAITALTAKLEDPH
;
A
#
# COMPACT_ATOMS: atom_id res chain seq x y z
N MET A 1 -10.90 1.53 7.82
CA MET A 1 -11.18 2.79 7.10
C MET A 1 -9.91 3.55 6.69
N THR A 2 -8.93 3.72 7.59
CA THR A 2 -7.66 4.43 7.32
C THR A 2 -6.78 3.79 6.23
N GLY A 3 -6.75 2.45 6.14
CA GLY A 3 -5.95 1.74 5.12
C GLY A 3 -6.36 2.05 3.68
N HIS A 4 -7.65 2.07 3.38
CA HIS A 4 -8.15 2.39 2.04
C HIS A 4 -7.87 3.84 1.64
N ILE A 5 -7.95 4.78 2.59
CA ILE A 5 -7.63 6.19 2.36
C ILE A 5 -6.16 6.36 1.96
N VAL A 6 -5.25 5.64 2.62
CA VAL A 6 -3.82 5.65 2.29
C VAL A 6 -3.58 5.07 0.90
N THR A 7 -4.19 3.92 0.57
CA THR A 7 -4.03 3.30 -0.76
C THR A 7 -4.53 4.21 -1.87
N ILE A 8 -5.71 4.80 -1.72
CA ILE A 8 -6.29 5.72 -2.70
C ILE A 8 -5.40 6.96 -2.88
N SER A 9 -4.85 7.50 -1.78
CA SER A 9 -3.94 8.66 -1.82
C SER A 9 -2.64 8.33 -2.57
N CYS A 10 -2.05 7.15 -2.33
CA CYS A 10 -0.85 6.71 -3.05
C CYS A 10 -1.11 6.50 -4.55
N LEU A 11 -2.23 5.87 -4.91
CA LEU A 11 -2.61 5.67 -6.31
C LEU A 11 -2.90 7.00 -7.02
N GLY A 12 -3.59 7.93 -6.34
CA GLY A 12 -3.86 9.27 -6.85
C GLY A 12 -2.59 10.09 -7.10
N TYR A 13 -1.64 10.05 -6.16
CA TYR A 13 -0.33 10.70 -6.34
C TYR A 13 0.43 10.10 -7.53
N MET A 14 0.47 8.77 -7.67
CA MET A 14 1.13 8.14 -8.81
C MET A 14 0.47 8.52 -10.15
N ALA A 15 -0.86 8.51 -10.22
CA ALA A 15 -1.57 8.92 -11.43
C ALA A 15 -1.27 10.38 -11.81
N PHE A 16 -1.26 11.29 -10.83
CA PHE A 16 -0.91 12.70 -11.04
C PHE A 16 0.53 12.88 -11.51
N PHE A 17 1.49 12.21 -10.85
CA PHE A 17 2.90 12.24 -11.21
C PHE A 17 3.13 11.76 -12.64
N LEU A 18 2.54 10.62 -13.02
CA LEU A 18 2.62 10.07 -14.39
C LEU A 18 2.01 11.03 -15.42
N HIS A 19 0.88 11.66 -15.11
CA HIS A 19 0.22 12.61 -15.99
C HIS A 19 1.13 13.81 -16.33
N ILE A 20 1.79 14.39 -15.32
CA ILE A 20 2.71 15.52 -15.53
C ILE A 20 3.92 15.10 -16.38
N GLN A 21 4.53 13.94 -16.08
CA GLN A 21 5.68 13.41 -16.81
C GLN A 21 5.36 13.16 -18.29
N LEU A 22 4.22 12.53 -18.58
CA LEU A 22 3.74 12.27 -19.95
C LEU A 22 3.45 13.57 -20.71
N GLY A 23 2.91 14.59 -20.04
CA GLY A 23 2.68 15.90 -20.63
C GLY A 23 3.98 16.60 -21.05
N GLN A 24 5.07 16.43 -20.29
CA GLN A 24 6.38 16.97 -20.66
C GLN A 24 6.96 16.29 -21.90
N VAL A 25 6.86 14.96 -21.99
CA VAL A 25 7.30 14.20 -23.18
C VAL A 25 6.50 14.60 -24.40
N THR A 26 5.17 14.73 -24.26
CA THR A 26 4.28 15.15 -25.36
C THR A 26 4.69 16.51 -25.91
N ARG A 27 4.97 17.51 -25.06
CA ARG A 27 5.45 18.83 -25.50
C ARG A 27 6.78 18.78 -26.27
N ILE A 28 7.67 17.85 -25.93
CA ILE A 28 8.94 17.68 -26.64
C ILE A 28 8.67 17.02 -28.00
N VAL A 29 7.82 16.00 -28.05
CA VAL A 29 7.45 15.30 -29.29
C VAL A 29 6.67 16.22 -30.25
N ASP A 30 5.78 17.07 -29.74
CA ASP A 30 4.99 18.01 -30.55
C ASP A 30 5.85 19.07 -31.25
N THR A 31 7.10 19.26 -30.82
CA THR A 31 8.05 20.14 -31.52
C THR A 31 8.72 19.47 -32.74
N ILE A 32 8.45 18.18 -33.00
CA ILE A 32 8.98 17.46 -34.15
C ILE A 32 8.27 17.91 -35.42
N ASN A 33 9.01 18.52 -36.35
CA ASN A 33 8.58 18.65 -37.73
C ASN A 33 9.53 17.84 -38.64
N PRO A 34 9.12 16.64 -39.10
CA PRO A 34 9.98 15.76 -39.87
C PRO A 34 10.30 16.30 -41.27
N VAL A 35 9.58 17.33 -41.73
CA VAL A 35 9.74 17.94 -43.06
C VAL A 35 10.69 19.14 -43.03
N SER A 36 10.79 19.85 -41.90
CA SER A 36 11.55 21.10 -41.80
C SER A 36 12.74 21.06 -40.84
N MET A 37 12.91 19.99 -40.06
CA MET A 37 14.01 19.89 -39.10
C MET A 37 15.30 19.38 -39.77
N THR A 38 16.42 20.01 -39.41
CA THR A 38 17.74 19.50 -39.77
C THR A 38 18.13 18.31 -38.90
N THR A 39 19.04 17.46 -39.38
CA THR A 39 19.57 16.30 -38.64
C THR A 39 20.13 16.69 -37.27
N GLU A 40 20.70 17.88 -37.14
CA GLU A 40 21.25 18.40 -35.88
C GLU A 40 20.14 18.72 -34.86
N GLN A 41 19.05 19.35 -35.30
CA GLN A 41 17.89 19.63 -34.45
C GLN A 41 17.21 18.33 -33.98
N ILE A 42 17.15 17.32 -34.84
CA ILE A 42 16.63 15.98 -34.49
C ILE A 42 17.51 15.33 -33.42
N ASN A 43 18.84 15.41 -33.56
CA ASN A 43 19.77 14.86 -32.57
C ASN A 43 19.69 15.57 -31.21
N LEU A 44 19.53 16.89 -31.21
CA LEU A 44 19.31 17.67 -29.99
C LEU A 44 18.00 17.26 -29.30
N LEU A 45 16.93 17.07 -30.08
CA LEU A 45 15.65 16.64 -29.54
C LEU A 45 15.71 15.22 -28.97
N LYS A 46 16.34 14.29 -29.68
CA LYS A 46 16.60 12.93 -29.21
C LYS A 46 17.37 12.95 -27.88
N GLY A 47 18.38 13.81 -27.76
CA GLY A 47 19.14 14.00 -26.52
C GLY A 47 18.26 14.48 -25.36
N ARG A 48 17.39 15.46 -25.60
CA ARG A 48 16.44 15.98 -24.59
C ARG A 48 15.44 14.91 -24.15
N VAL A 49 14.82 14.19 -25.08
CA VAL A 49 13.90 13.09 -24.77
C VAL A 49 14.61 12.01 -23.96
N THR A 50 15.79 11.58 -24.39
CA THR A 50 16.57 10.54 -23.71
C THR A 50 16.93 10.95 -22.28
N LYS A 51 17.34 12.21 -22.08
CA LYS A 51 17.66 12.74 -20.75
C LYS A 51 16.42 12.81 -19.85
N SER A 52 15.28 13.27 -20.37
CA SER A 52 14.02 13.32 -19.61
C SER A 52 13.53 11.93 -19.22
N VAL A 53 13.58 10.95 -20.13
CA VAL A 53 13.21 9.55 -19.83
C VAL A 53 14.15 8.94 -18.81
N GLY A 54 15.46 9.19 -18.91
CA GLY A 54 16.44 8.70 -17.94
C GLY A 54 16.20 9.26 -16.52
N GLN A 55 15.86 10.55 -16.42
CA GLN A 55 15.48 11.16 -15.14
C GLN A 55 14.21 10.51 -14.57
N TRP A 56 13.19 10.32 -15.41
CA TRP A 56 11.94 9.68 -14.99
C TRP A 56 12.17 8.26 -14.46
N GLN A 57 13.00 7.45 -15.14
CA GLN A 57 13.35 6.11 -14.68
C GLN A 57 14.05 6.13 -13.32
N SER A 58 14.94 7.09 -13.08
CA SER A 58 15.63 7.23 -11.80
C SER A 58 14.65 7.62 -10.67
N GLU A 59 13.73 8.54 -10.93
CA GLU A 59 12.70 8.96 -9.97
C GLU A 59 11.72 7.82 -9.65
N MET A 60 11.28 7.06 -10.67
CA MET A 60 10.41 5.89 -10.49
C MET A 60 11.10 4.78 -9.70
N LEU A 61 12.39 4.54 -9.95
CA LEU A 61 13.16 3.57 -9.19
C LEU A 61 13.24 3.96 -7.71
N GLY A 62 13.50 5.23 -7.41
CA GLY A 62 13.50 5.75 -6.04
C GLY A 62 12.15 5.54 -5.35
N LEU A 63 11.06 5.86 -6.03
CA LEU A 63 9.70 5.66 -5.50
C LEU A 63 9.39 4.17 -5.28
N ALA A 64 9.79 3.29 -6.19
CA ALA A 64 9.57 1.84 -6.07
C ALA A 64 10.32 1.23 -4.87
N ILE A 65 11.55 1.69 -4.60
CA ILE A 65 12.33 1.25 -3.44
C ILE A 65 11.62 1.67 -2.15
N VAL A 66 11.22 2.94 -2.03
CA VAL A 66 10.52 3.46 -0.84
C VAL A 66 9.18 2.75 -0.65
N GLY A 67 8.41 2.58 -1.73
CA GLY A 67 7.13 1.86 -1.71
C GLY A 67 7.29 0.41 -1.26
N SER A 68 8.35 -0.27 -1.71
CA SER A 68 8.65 -1.66 -1.29
C SER A 68 8.93 -1.76 0.21
N ILE A 69 9.74 -0.83 0.76
CA ILE A 69 10.05 -0.79 2.19
C ILE A 69 8.77 -0.60 3.01
N ILE A 70 7.94 0.38 2.64
CA ILE A 70 6.68 0.66 3.33
C ILE A 70 5.74 -0.55 3.26
N SER A 71 5.67 -1.22 2.10
CA SER A 71 4.84 -2.42 1.92
C SER A 71 5.27 -3.56 2.83
N ILE A 72 6.59 -3.80 2.97
CA ILE A 72 7.11 -4.84 3.86
C ILE A 72 6.74 -4.53 5.32
N ILE A 73 6.95 -3.29 5.77
CA ILE A 73 6.61 -2.86 7.13
C ILE A 73 5.11 -2.99 7.39
N GLY A 74 4.27 -2.55 6.44
CA GLY A 74 2.82 -2.69 6.51
C GLY A 74 2.37 -4.16 6.56
N GLY A 75 3.02 -5.04 5.81
CA GLY A 75 2.80 -6.49 5.87
C GLY A 75 3.12 -7.08 7.24
N ILE A 76 4.28 -6.74 7.80
CA ILE A 76 4.68 -7.16 9.15
C ILE A 76 3.68 -6.67 10.20
N TYR A 77 3.24 -5.41 10.10
CA TYR A 77 2.25 -4.85 11.01
C TYR A 77 0.90 -5.57 10.90
N THR A 78 0.47 -5.89 9.69
CA THR A 78 -0.78 -6.64 9.43
C THR A 78 -0.71 -8.04 10.03
N ILE A 79 0.40 -8.76 9.85
CA ILE A 79 0.60 -10.08 10.44
C ILE A 79 0.52 -10.02 11.97
N ASN A 80 1.18 -9.04 12.58
CA ASN A 80 1.28 -8.96 14.04
C ASN A 80 0.01 -8.43 14.72
N MET A 81 -0.67 -7.46 14.11
CA MET A 81 -1.81 -6.79 14.72
C MET A 81 -3.16 -7.41 14.36
N VAL A 82 -3.24 -8.15 13.25
CA VAL A 82 -4.49 -8.70 12.73
C VAL A 82 -4.41 -10.22 12.66
N VAL A 83 -3.50 -10.79 11.86
CA VAL A 83 -3.49 -12.24 11.57
C VAL A 83 -3.20 -13.06 12.82
N ARG A 84 -2.13 -12.73 13.57
CA ARG A 84 -1.76 -13.45 14.80
C ARG A 84 -2.87 -13.40 15.86
N PRO A 85 -3.43 -12.22 16.20
CA PRO A 85 -4.60 -12.12 17.06
C PRO A 85 -5.80 -12.94 16.60
N LEU A 86 -6.12 -12.91 15.31
CA LEU A 86 -7.28 -13.61 14.77
C LEU A 86 -7.11 -15.12 14.88
N ASN A 87 -5.93 -15.66 14.56
CA ASN A 87 -5.64 -17.09 14.74
C ASN A 87 -5.79 -17.53 16.20
N ARG A 88 -5.34 -16.70 17.16
CA ARG A 88 -5.54 -16.97 18.59
C ARG A 88 -7.01 -16.96 18.99
N LEU A 89 -7.81 -16.08 18.39
CA LEU A 89 -9.26 -16.04 18.63
C LEU A 89 -9.96 -17.30 18.09
N VAL A 90 -9.54 -17.78 16.92
CA VAL A 90 -10.03 -19.04 16.35
C VAL A 90 -9.65 -20.20 17.28
N ASP A 91 -8.38 -20.30 17.69
CA ASP A 91 -7.93 -21.36 18.62
C ASP A 91 -8.70 -21.33 19.95
N PHE A 92 -8.96 -20.13 20.50
CA PHE A 92 -9.74 -19.97 21.73
C PHE A 92 -11.19 -20.45 21.55
N ALA A 93 -11.82 -20.09 20.43
CA ALA A 93 -13.18 -20.51 20.11
C ALA A 93 -13.28 -22.03 19.87
N ASP A 94 -12.35 -22.60 19.10
CA ASP A 94 -12.32 -24.03 18.75
C ASP A 94 -12.15 -24.93 19.99
N ARG A 95 -11.51 -24.41 21.05
CA ARG A 95 -11.32 -25.13 22.31
C ARG A 95 -12.31 -24.73 23.40
N GLU A 96 -13.42 -24.08 23.03
CA GLU A 96 -14.48 -23.64 23.94
C GLU A 96 -13.95 -22.81 25.12
N GLY A 97 -12.91 -21.99 24.89
CA GLY A 97 -12.26 -21.17 25.90
C GLY A 97 -11.43 -21.92 26.95
N ARG A 98 -11.18 -23.22 26.78
CA ARG A 98 -10.30 -24.03 27.65
C ARG A 98 -8.80 -23.82 27.38
N THR A 99 -8.44 -22.80 26.61
CA THR A 99 -7.05 -22.42 26.31
C THR A 99 -6.56 -21.32 27.25
N GLU A 100 -5.29 -20.93 27.10
CA GLU A 100 -4.79 -19.70 27.72
C GLU A 100 -5.74 -18.51 27.45
N PRO A 101 -5.96 -17.64 28.44
CA PRO A 101 -6.85 -16.50 28.30
C PRO A 101 -6.38 -15.60 27.16
N LEU A 102 -7.35 -15.10 26.38
CA LEU A 102 -7.06 -14.19 25.27
C LEU A 102 -6.24 -13.00 25.79
N PRO A 103 -5.12 -12.66 25.14
CA PRO A 103 -4.26 -11.58 25.59
C PRO A 103 -5.02 -10.25 25.57
N GLU A 104 -4.74 -9.38 26.55
CA GLU A 104 -5.32 -8.03 26.55
C GLU A 104 -4.89 -7.26 25.30
N PHE A 105 -5.85 -6.99 24.43
CA PHE A 105 -5.63 -6.13 23.28
C PHE A 105 -5.46 -4.69 23.75
N LYS A 106 -4.23 -4.18 23.65
CA LYS A 106 -3.85 -2.82 24.07
C LYS A 106 -4.56 -1.70 23.29
N SER A 107 -5.11 -2.00 22.12
CA SER A 107 -5.85 -1.06 21.26
C SER A 107 -7.35 -1.37 21.22
N ASN A 108 -8.20 -0.34 21.29
CA ASN A 108 -9.65 -0.46 21.08
C ASN A 108 -9.98 -0.62 19.59
N ASN A 109 -9.56 -1.73 19.00
CA ASN A 109 -9.86 -2.11 17.63
C ASN A 109 -10.96 -3.19 17.57
N GLU A 110 -11.41 -3.51 16.37
CA GLU A 110 -12.46 -4.49 16.10
C GLU A 110 -12.07 -5.90 16.61
N ILE A 111 -10.77 -6.24 16.58
CA ILE A 111 -10.23 -7.50 17.13
C ILE A 111 -10.49 -7.60 18.65
N LYS A 112 -10.30 -6.51 19.39
CA LYS A 112 -10.61 -6.45 20.83
C LYS A 112 -12.09 -6.63 21.09
N GLN A 113 -12.94 -5.94 20.32
CA GLN A 113 -14.40 -6.07 20.45
C GLN A 113 -14.84 -7.51 20.19
N LEU A 114 -14.27 -8.16 19.17
CA LEU A 114 -14.52 -9.55 18.86
C LEU A 114 -14.06 -10.48 19.99
N ALA A 115 -12.87 -10.26 20.54
CA ALA A 115 -12.35 -11.02 21.68
C ALA A 115 -13.29 -10.94 22.89
N THR A 116 -13.72 -9.74 23.27
CA THR A 116 -14.66 -9.54 24.37
C THR A 116 -15.99 -10.25 24.11
N ALA A 117 -16.52 -10.18 22.90
CA ALA A 117 -17.77 -10.85 22.54
C ALA A 117 -17.67 -12.38 22.63
N ILE A 118 -16.55 -12.96 22.15
CA ILE A 118 -16.30 -14.42 22.23
C ILE A 118 -16.17 -14.86 23.69
N THR A 119 -15.37 -14.16 24.50
CA THR A 119 -15.23 -14.48 25.94
C THR A 119 -16.58 -14.41 26.65
N ALA A 120 -17.39 -13.38 26.38
CA ALA A 120 -18.71 -13.25 26.99
C ALA A 120 -19.67 -14.37 26.56
N LEU A 121 -19.58 -14.83 25.31
CA LEU A 121 -20.37 -15.97 24.82
C LEU A 121 -19.93 -17.28 25.49
N THR A 122 -18.62 -17.54 25.58
CA THR A 122 -18.09 -18.73 26.25
C THR A 122 -18.52 -18.77 27.72
N ALA A 123 -18.44 -17.64 28.44
CA ALA A 123 -18.88 -17.56 29.83
C ALA A 123 -20.38 -17.88 29.99
N LYS A 124 -21.23 -17.44 29.06
CA LYS A 124 -22.66 -17.81 29.04
C LYS A 124 -22.93 -19.28 28.73
N LEU A 125 -22.01 -19.95 28.03
CA LEU A 125 -22.13 -21.38 27.73
C LEU A 125 -21.64 -22.26 28.89
N GLU A 126 -20.68 -21.77 29.69
CA GLU A 126 -20.24 -22.44 30.92
C GLU A 126 -21.26 -22.35 32.07
N ASP A 127 -22.05 -21.26 32.15
CA ASP A 127 -23.11 -21.09 33.15
C ASP A 127 -24.47 -20.86 32.46
N PRO A 128 -25.25 -21.93 32.15
CA PRO A 128 -26.47 -21.84 31.34
C PRO A 128 -27.70 -21.28 32.08
N HIS A 129 -27.51 -20.64 33.24
CA HIS A 129 -28.59 -20.20 34.12
C HIS A 129 -29.08 -18.76 33.86
#